data_AF-W1VXQ4-F1
#
_entry.id   AF-W1VXQ4-F1
#
_cell.length_a   1.000
_cell.length_b   1.000
_cell.length_c   1.000
_cell.angle_alpha   90.00
_cell.angle_beta   90.00
_cell.angle_gamma   90.00
#
_symmetry.space_group_name_H-M   'P 1'
#
loop_
_entity.id
_entity.type
_entity.pdbx_description
1 polymer ?
#
loop_
_entity_poly.entity_id
_entity_poly.type
_entity_poly.pdbx_seq_one_letter_code
_entity_poly.pdbx_strand_id
1 'polypeptide(L)' 'MNIFTEAAKLEEQNCPFAMAQIVDSRGSTPRHSAQMLVRADGSIVGTIGGG' A
#
# COMPACT_ATOMS: atom_id res chain seq x y z
N MET A 1 -6.56 10.55 2.08
CA MET A 1 -5.13 10.68 1.77
C MET A 1 -4.86 9.86 0.52
N ASN A 2 -4.22 10.40 -0.51
CA ASN A 2 -3.85 9.63 -1.70
C ASN A 2 -2.55 8.86 -1.41
N ILE A 3 -2.55 7.53 -1.58
CA ILE A 3 -1.39 6.68 -1.27
C ILE A 3 -0.15 7.05 -2.09
N PHE A 4 -0.34 7.57 -3.31
CA PHE A 4 0.74 8.06 -4.15
C PHE A 4 1.36 9.36 -3.61
N THR A 5 0.57 10.22 -2.97
CA THR A 5 1.10 11.42 -2.30
C THR A 5 1.97 11.04 -1.10
N GLU A 6 1.62 9.98 -0.37
CA GLU A 6 2.46 9.49 0.73
C GLU A 6 3.75 8.83 0.23
N ALA A 7 3.69 8.06 -0.86
CA ALA A 7 4.87 7.50 -1.50
C ALA A 7 5.84 8.59 -2.00
N ALA A 8 5.31 9.64 -2.64
CA ALA A 8 6.11 10.77 -3.11
C ALA A 8 6.83 11.49 -1.95
N LYS A 9 6.13 11.74 -0.84
CA LYS A 9 6.76 12.34 0.36
C LYS A 9 7.90 11.49 0.92
N LEU A 10 7.73 10.17 0.95
CA LEU A 10 8.77 9.27 1.46
C LEU A 10 9.97 9.22 0.52
N GLU A 11 9.74 9.27 -0.79
CA GLU A 11 10.79 9.38 -1.80
C GLU A 11 11.57 10.70 -1.68
N GLU A 12 10.87 11.84 -1.57
CA GLU A 12 11.49 13.17 -1.34
C GLU A 12 12.36 13.22 -0.08
N GLN A 13 11.98 12.45 0.94
CA GLN A 13 12.71 12.34 2.22
C GLN A 13 13.82 11.30 2.20
N ASN A 14 14.01 10.58 1.08
CA ASN A 14 14.93 9.45 0.95
C ASN A 14 14.68 8.37 2.02
N CYS A 15 13.42 8.18 2.39
CA CYS A 15 12.95 7.20 3.34
C CYS A 15 12.54 5.93 2.59
N PRO A 16 13.05 4.74 2.98
CA PRO A 16 12.64 3.50 2.32
C PRO A 16 11.19 3.13 2.66
N PHE A 17 10.50 2.57 1.67
CA PHE A 17 9.15 2.05 1.82
C PHE A 17 8.90 0.91 0.81
N ALA A 18 7.87 0.11 1.07
CA ALA A 18 7.36 -0.88 0.13
C ALA A 18 5.93 -0.53 -0.27
N MET A 19 5.56 -0.84 -1.52
CA MET A 19 4.20 -0.68 -2.04
C MET A 19 3.67 -2.04 -2.49
N ALA A 20 2.43 -2.35 -2.09
CA ALA A 20 1.70 -3.53 -2.53
C ALA A 20 0.37 -3.10 -3.15
N GLN A 21 0.05 -3.66 -4.31
CA GLN A 21 -1.19 -3.38 -5.04
C GLN A 21 -1.78 -4.67 -5.58
N ILE A 22 -3.10 -4.82 -5.46
CA ILE A 22 -3.85 -5.87 -6.14
C ILE A 22 -3.90 -5.51 -7.64
N VAL A 23 -3.25 -6.32 -8.46
CA VAL A 23 -3.23 -6.17 -9.93
C VAL A 23 -4.25 -7.08 -10.64
N ASP A 24 -4.65 -8.19 -10.00
CA ASP A 24 -5.71 -9.09 -10.44
C ASP A 24 -6.35 -9.75 -9.20
N SER A 25 -7.62 -10.15 -9.29
CA SER A 25 -8.31 -10.92 -8.25
C SER A 25 -9.21 -11.98 -8.88
N ARG A 26 -9.20 -13.20 -8.34
CA ARG A 26 -10.00 -14.33 -8.86
C ARG A 26 -10.76 -15.01 -7.73
N GLY A 27 -12.00 -15.39 -8.00
CA GLY A 27 -12.89 -16.01 -7.00
C GLY A 27 -13.46 -15.00 -6.00
N SER A 28 -13.90 -15.47 -4.83
CA SER A 28 -14.50 -14.65 -3.78
C SER A 28 -13.41 -14.05 -2.87
N THR A 29 -12.73 -13.01 -3.35
CA THR A 29 -11.77 -12.25 -2.54
C THR A 29 -12.46 -11.09 -1.82
N PRO A 30 -12.17 -10.82 -0.52
CA PRO A 30 -12.79 -9.71 0.22
C PRO A 30 -12.51 -8.32 -0.38
N ARG A 31 -11.44 -8.19 -1.19
CA ARG A 31 -11.08 -6.97 -1.92
C ARG A 31 -10.67 -7.30 -3.35
N HIS A 32 -11.28 -6.62 -4.30
CA HIS A 32 -10.97 -6.74 -5.74
C HIS A 32 -9.95 -5.71 -6.23
N SER A 33 -9.82 -4.61 -5.52
CA SER A 33 -8.81 -3.57 -5.78
C SER A 33 -8.44 -2.93 -4.45
N ALA A 34 -7.16 -2.90 -4.16
CA ALA A 34 -6.62 -2.31 -2.94
C ALA A 34 -5.13 -2.02 -3.10
N GLN A 35 -4.65 -1.08 -2.29
CA GLN A 35 -3.25 -0.70 -2.21
C GLN A 35 -2.85 -0.58 -0.74
N MET A 36 -1.59 -0.88 -0.46
CA MET A 36 -0.98 -0.78 0.86
C MET A 36 0.46 -0.29 0.72
N LEU A 37 0.80 0.71 1.52
CA LEU A 37 2.16 1.22 1.65
C LEU A 37 2.68 0.81 3.03
N VAL A 38 3.88 0.24 3.08
CA VAL A 38 4.57 -0.16 4.30
C VAL A 38 5.79 0.74 4.49
N ARG A 39 5.83 1.48 5.59
CA ARG A 39 6.95 2.35 5.96
C ARG A 39 8.08 1.55 6.62
N ALA A 40 9.26 2.14 6.71
CA ALA A 40 10.44 1.52 7.33
C ALA A 40 10.22 1.08 8.80
N ASP A 41 9.35 1.78 9.53
CA ASP A 41 8.98 1.46 10.91
C ASP A 41 7.91 0.35 11.01
N GLY A 42 7.48 -0.20 9.88
CA GLY A 42 6.42 -1.21 9.81
C GLY A 42 5.01 -0.65 9.86
N SER A 43 4.82 0.67 10.02
CA SER A 43 3.50 1.28 9.93
C SER A 43 2.95 1.22 8.50
N ILE A 44 1.62 1.08 8.39
CA ILE A 44 0.96 0.90 7.10
C ILE A 44 -0.02 2.02 6.78
N VAL A 45 -0.17 2.32 5.48
CA VAL A 45 -1.25 3.14 4.93
C VAL A 45 -2.01 2.31 3.91
N GLY A 46 -3.33 2.19 4.09
CA GLY A 46 -4.15 1.28 3.29
C GLY A 46 -4.03 -0.18 3.73
N THR A 47 -4.78 -1.07 3.06
CA THR A 47 -4.76 -2.51 3.34
C THR A 47 -5.21 -3.29 2.11
N ILE A 48 -4.50 -4.38 1.81
CA ILE A 48 -4.82 -5.29 0.69
C ILE A 48 -5.52 -6.58 1.12
N GLY A 49 -5.69 -6.84 2.42
CA GLY A 49 -6.23 -8.11 2.95
C GLY A 49 -6.94 -7.95 4.30
N GLY A 50 -7.72 -8.95 4.70
CA GLY A 50 -8.58 -8.90 5.90
C GLY A 50 -8.30 -9.98 6.94
N GLY A 51 -7.05 -10.46 7.00
CA GLY A 51 -6.62 -11.40 8.04
C GLY A 51 -6.40 -10.70 9.36
#